data_AF-A0A6G9YE86-F1
#
_entry.id   AF-A0A6G9YE86-F1
#
_cell.length_a   1.000
_cell.length_b   1.000
_cell.length_c   1.000
_cell.angle_alpha   90.00
_cell.angle_beta   90.00
_cell.angle_gamma   90.00
#
_symmetry.space_group_name_H-M   'P 1'
#
loop_
_entity.id
_entity.type
_entity.pdbx_description
1 polymer ?
#
loop_
_entity_poly.entity_id
_entity_poly.type
_entity_poly.pdbx_seq_one_letter_code
_entity_poly.pdbx_strand_id
1 'polypeptide(L)' 'MRTSRDLLLLLPLIPTTALVATPFLPMVNSAHLWLGLPAMLVWTSFWVLMIVPALAAVEFGRTRVLEKKDPE' A
#
# COMPACT_ATOMS: atom_id res chain seq x y z
N MET A 1 14.50 -6.94 -17.70
CA MET A 1 13.66 -7.67 -16.70
C MET A 1 13.89 -7.24 -15.24
N ARG A 2 14.69 -6.20 -14.92
CA ARG A 2 14.95 -5.75 -13.53
C ARG A 2 13.85 -4.83 -12.99
N THR A 3 13.37 -3.90 -13.84
CA THR A 3 12.40 -2.85 -13.52
C THR A 3 11.09 -3.35 -12.88
N SER A 4 10.52 -4.47 -13.35
CA SER A 4 9.26 -4.99 -12.82
C SER A 4 9.37 -5.52 -11.38
N ARG A 5 10.56 -6.00 -10.98
CA ARG A 5 10.81 -6.45 -9.60
C ARG A 5 11.01 -5.27 -8.67
N ASP A 6 11.75 -4.26 -9.12
CA ASP A 6 11.94 -3.02 -8.37
C ASP A 6 10.59 -2.34 -8.11
N LEU A 7 9.70 -2.33 -9.12
CA LEU A 7 8.32 -1.83 -8.97
C LEU A 7 7.50 -2.60 -7.93
N LEU A 8 7.59 -3.93 -7.89
CA LEU A 8 6.91 -4.74 -6.88
C LEU A 8 7.41 -4.42 -5.46
N LEU A 9 8.73 -4.29 -5.28
CA LEU A 9 9.32 -3.94 -3.99
C LEU A 9 8.92 -2.54 -3.50
N LEU A 10 8.60 -1.63 -4.43
CA LEU A 10 8.13 -0.28 -4.12
C LEU A 10 6.61 -0.22 -3.86
N LEU A 11 5.86 -1.31 -4.06
CA LEU A 11 4.41 -1.31 -3.88
C LEU A 11 3.96 -0.93 -2.44
N PRO A 12 4.62 -1.38 -1.36
CA PRO A 12 4.28 -0.95 0.00
C PRO A 12 4.58 0.53 0.28
N LEU A 13 5.41 1.17 -0.55
CA LEU A 13 5.71 2.60 -0.40
C LEU A 13 4.44 3.46 -0.58
N ILE A 14 3.47 2.99 -1.38
CA ILE A 14 2.22 3.71 -1.65
C ILE A 14 1.37 3.86 -0.38
N PRO A 15 0.95 2.78 0.34
CA PRO A 15 0.19 2.94 1.57
C PRO A 15 0.99 3.64 2.67
N THR A 16 2.31 3.41 2.78
CA THR A 16 3.14 4.09 3.77
C THR A 16 3.19 5.60 3.55
N THR A 17 3.45 6.04 2.32
CA THR A 17 3.50 7.48 2.00
C THR A 17 2.14 8.14 2.15
N ALA A 18 1.05 7.47 1.78
CA ALA A 18 -0.31 7.98 1.99
C ALA A 18 -0.65 8.19 3.47
N LEU A 19 -0.21 7.28 4.35
CA LEU A 19 -0.40 7.40 5.80
C LEU A 19 0.48 8.51 6.40
N VAL A 20 1.75 8.60 5.99
CA VAL A 20 2.66 9.68 6.43
C VAL A 20 2.20 11.06 5.92
N ALA A 21 1.57 11.10 4.75
CA ALA A 21 1.04 12.34 4.17
C ALA A 21 -0.23 12.83 4.86
N THR A 22 -0.91 11.99 5.64
CA THR A 22 -2.19 12.31 6.30
C THR A 22 -2.25 13.69 6.96
N PRO A 23 -1.31 14.12 7.83
CA PRO A 23 -1.36 15.45 8.47
C PRO A 23 -1.24 16.64 7.50
N PHE A 24 -0.77 16.42 6.28
CA PHE A 24 -0.65 17.43 5.23
C PHE A 24 -1.89 17.52 4.34
N LEU A 25 -2.85 16.61 4.49
CA LEU A 25 -4.07 16.61 3.68
C LEU A 25 -5.08 17.64 4.23
N PRO A 26 -5.78 18.40 3.37
CA PRO A 26 -6.75 19.41 3.82
C PRO A 26 -7.90 18.84 4.65
N MET A 27 -8.19 17.54 4.49
CA MET A 27 -9.19 16.79 5.24
C MET A 27 -8.94 16.72 6.76
N VAL A 28 -7.72 17.01 7.25
CA VAL A 28 -7.46 17.06 8.71
C VAL A 28 -7.95 18.36 9.35
N ASN A 29 -8.03 19.43 8.56
CA ASN A 29 -8.45 20.76 9.01
C ASN A 29 -9.92 21.06 8.70
N SER A 30 -10.66 20.07 8.19
CA SER A 30 -12.05 20.25 7.73
C SER A 30 -12.91 19.09 8.21
N ALA A 31 -14.13 19.40 8.65
CA ALA A 31 -15.12 18.41 9.09
C ALA A 31 -15.78 17.69 7.91
N HIS A 32 -14.98 17.12 7.01
CA HIS A 32 -15.50 16.30 5.92
C HIS A 32 -15.93 14.94 6.49
N LEU A 33 -17.20 14.59 6.25
CA LEU A 33 -17.70 13.25 6.48
C LEU A 33 -17.67 12.45 5.17
N TRP A 34 -17.04 11.28 5.21
CA TRP A 34 -17.09 10.25 4.17
C TRP A 34 -17.86 9.06 4.69
N LEU A 35 -18.87 8.59 3.97
CA LEU A 35 -19.72 7.47 4.38
C LEU A 35 -20.35 7.64 5.78
N GLY A 36 -20.58 8.88 6.21
CA GLY A 36 -21.09 9.20 7.55
C GLY A 36 -20.06 9.13 8.68
N LEU A 37 -18.78 8.90 8.37
CA LEU A 37 -17.66 8.90 9.31
C LEU A 37 -16.70 10.05 9.02
N PRO A 38 -15.89 10.51 9.99
CA PRO A 38 -14.77 11.41 9.74
C PRO A 38 -13.91 10.93 8.57
N ALA A 39 -13.68 11.76 7.55
CA ALA A 39 -12.88 11.41 6.38
C ALA A 39 -11.49 10.89 6.75
N MET A 40 -10.92 11.41 7.83
CA MET A 40 -9.66 10.95 8.44
C MET A 40 -9.69 9.47 8.83
N LEU A 41 -10.78 9.00 9.45
CA LEU A 41 -10.94 7.58 9.81
C LEU A 41 -11.05 6.72 8.55
N VAL A 42 -11.86 7.12 7.59
CA VAL A 42 -12.04 6.35 6.35
C VAL A 42 -10.73 6.25 5.57
N TRP A 43 -10.01 7.37 5.43
CA TRP A 43 -8.71 7.44 4.76
C TRP A 43 -7.67 6.54 5.41
N THR A 44 -7.48 6.68 6.71
CA THR A 44 -6.46 5.91 7.45
C THR A 44 -6.80 4.42 7.47
N SER A 45 -8.06 4.05 7.75
CA SER A 45 -8.49 2.65 7.72
C SER A 45 -8.30 2.02 6.34
N PHE A 46 -8.66 2.74 5.27
CA PHE A 46 -8.44 2.25 3.90
C PHE A 46 -6.96 1.96 3.63
N TRP A 47 -6.06 2.90 3.92
CA TRP A 47 -4.64 2.72 3.64
C TRP A 47 -3.97 1.69 4.54
N VAL A 48 -4.41 1.53 5.79
CA VAL A 48 -3.98 0.44 6.67
C VAL A 48 -4.38 -0.92 6.09
N LEU A 49 -5.63 -1.07 5.63
CA LEU A 49 -6.09 -2.31 5.00
C LEU A 49 -5.33 -2.64 3.72
N MET A 50 -4.89 -1.62 2.98
CA MET A 50 -4.09 -1.78 1.76
C MET A 50 -2.65 -2.26 1.99
N ILE A 51 -2.14 -2.22 3.23
CA ILE A 51 -0.80 -2.75 3.55
C ILE A 51 -0.73 -4.26 3.31
N VAL A 52 -1.75 -5.01 3.75
CA VAL A 52 -1.81 -6.47 3.63
C VAL A 52 -1.72 -6.94 2.17
N PRO A 53 -2.58 -6.48 1.24
CA PRO A 53 -2.48 -6.88 -0.16
C PRO A 53 -1.20 -6.35 -0.83
N ALA A 54 -0.68 -5.19 -0.43
CA ALA A 54 0.59 -4.69 -0.95
C ALA A 54 1.76 -5.62 -0.59
N LEU A 55 1.83 -6.08 0.67
CA LEU A 55 2.84 -7.04 1.11
C LEU A 55 2.62 -8.43 0.49
N ALA A 56 1.38 -8.88 0.39
CA ALA A 56 1.06 -10.14 -0.27
C ALA A 56 1.53 -10.15 -1.73
N ALA A 57 1.32 -9.05 -2.47
CA ALA A 57 1.79 -8.92 -3.85
C ALA A 57 3.33 -8.98 -3.97
N VAL A 58 4.06 -8.37 -3.02
CA VAL A 58 5.53 -8.49 -2.94
C VAL A 58 5.94 -9.94 -2.71
N GLU A 59 5.28 -10.61 -1.77
CA GLU A 59 5.59 -11.99 -1.41
C GLU A 59 5.30 -12.95 -2.56
N PHE A 60 4.12 -12.87 -3.19
CA PHE A 60 3.78 -13.65 -4.38
C PHE A 60 4.76 -13.41 -5.53
N GLY A 61 5.19 -12.16 -5.73
CA GLY A 61 6.22 -11.83 -6.72
C GLY A 61 7.57 -12.50 -6.41
N ARG A 62 7.91 -12.67 -5.13
CA ARG A 62 9.14 -13.32 -4.68
C ARG A 62 9.09 -14.84 -4.81
N THR A 63 7.98 -15.50 -4.44
CA THR A 63 7.84 -16.97 -4.54
C THR A 63 7.97 -17.46 -5.97
N ARG A 64 7.36 -16.75 -6.94
CA ARG A 64 7.46 -17.05 -8.38
C ARG A 64 8.90 -17.00 -8.92
N VAL A 65 9.78 -16.24 -8.26
CA VAL A 65 11.20 -16.12 -8.65
C VAL A 65 12.02 -17.28 -8.11
N LEU A 66 11.71 -17.77 -6.91
CA LEU A 66 12.40 -18.91 -6.30
C LEU A 66 12.08 -20.19 -7.07
N GLU A 67 10.82 -20.41 -7.43
CA GLU A 67 10.37 -21.56 -8.24
C GLU A 67 11.13 -21.66 -9.58
N LYS A 68 11.42 -20.52 -10.23
CA LYS A 68 12.17 -20.50 -11.49
C LYS A 68 13.66 -20.84 -11.33
N LYS A 69 14.22 -20.74 -10.12
CA LYS A 69 15.66 -20.89 -9.88
C LYS A 69 16.09 -22.34 -9.60
N ASP A 70 15.14 -23.24 -9.35
CA ASP A 70 15.35 -24.69 -9.15
C ASP A 70 14.76 -25.51 -10.31
N PRO A 71 15.30 -25.44 -11.54
CA PRO A 71 15.02 -26.43 -12.56
C PRO A 71 15.97 -27.61 -12.36
N GLU A 72 15.48 -28.70 -11.76
CA GLU A 72 16.16 -30.01 -11.75
C GLU A 72 16.07 -30.69 -13.12
#